data_AF-A0A8J2Z8E3-F1
#
_entry.id   AF-A0A8J2Z8E3-F1
#
_cell.length_a   1.000
_cell.length_b   1.000
_cell.length_c   1.000
_cell.angle_alpha   90.00
_cell.angle_beta   90.00
_cell.angle_gamma   90.00
#
_symmetry.space_group_name_H-M   'P 1'
#
loop_
_entity.id
_entity.type
_entity.pdbx_description
1 polymer ?
#
loop_
_entity_poly.entity_id
_entity_poly.type
_entity_poly.pdbx_seq_one_letter_code
_entity_poly.pdbx_strand_id
1 'polypeptide(L)'
;MSSGTNVLAEIGAERTRQDAQWGGAAHDDALPIDEFVRLITDYAGWARVKAREGSRVEARQRLIQVAALAVAAVESLDRRGAPRAEAAPPAAAQPGEGLRWE
;
A
#
# COMPACT_ATOMS: atom_id res chain seq x y z
N MET A 1 28.47 18.43 -6.76
CA MET A 1 27.95 17.08 -6.41
C MET A 1 26.45 17.20 -6.32
N SER A 2 25.71 16.85 -7.39
CA SER A 2 24.25 16.84 -7.30
C SER A 2 23.85 15.56 -6.56
N SER A 3 23.49 15.67 -5.28
CA SER A 3 22.78 14.60 -4.57
C SER A 3 21.43 14.41 -5.28
N GLY A 4 21.40 13.51 -6.25
CA GLY A 4 20.18 13.13 -6.93
C GLY A 4 19.21 12.57 -5.90
N THR A 5 18.04 13.18 -5.76
CA THR A 5 17.02 12.76 -4.82
C THR A 5 16.65 11.30 -5.09
N ASN A 6 16.70 10.45 -4.06
CA ASN A 6 16.35 9.04 -4.17
C ASN A 6 14.84 8.93 -4.43
N VAL A 7 14.46 8.70 -5.68
CA VAL A 7 13.05 8.61 -6.11
C VAL A 7 12.27 7.54 -5.34
N LEU A 8 12.92 6.43 -4.95
CA LEU A 8 12.29 5.38 -4.17
C LEU A 8 11.99 5.86 -2.74
N ALA A 9 12.86 6.67 -2.14
CA ALA A 9 12.62 7.27 -0.84
C ALA A 9 11.45 8.27 -0.86
N GLU A 10 11.28 9.01 -1.95
CA GLU A 10 10.13 9.91 -2.12
C GLU A 10 8.82 9.15 -2.30
N ILE A 11 8.82 8.05 -3.06
CA ILE A 11 7.65 7.17 -3.19
C ILE A 11 7.29 6.58 -1.82
N GLY A 12 8.29 6.14 -1.05
CA GLY A 12 8.08 5.67 0.32
C GLY A 12 7.49 6.74 1.24
N ALA A 13 8.01 7.96 1.18
CA ALA A 13 7.48 9.09 1.95
C ALA A 13 6.03 9.44 1.56
N GLU A 14 5.71 9.42 0.26
CA GLU A 14 4.35 9.63 -0.22
C GLU A 14 3.42 8.49 0.20
N ARG A 15 3.89 7.23 0.20
CA ARG A 15 3.12 6.10 0.75
C ARG A 15 2.79 6.30 2.23
N THR A 16 3.77 6.68 3.04
CA THR A 16 3.54 7.01 4.46
C THR A 16 2.52 8.14 4.63
N ARG A 17 2.58 9.18 3.78
CA ARG A 17 1.62 10.28 3.80
C ARG A 17 0.20 9.81 3.44
N GLN A 18 0.07 8.96 2.43
CA GLN A 18 -1.21 8.36 2.02
C GLN A 18 -1.77 7.44 3.11
N ASP A 19 -0.93 6.64 3.76
CA ASP A 19 -1.34 5.79 4.88
C ASP A 19 -1.94 6.61 6.02
N ALA A 20 -1.25 7.69 6.41
CA ALA A 20 -1.73 8.60 7.43
C ALA A 20 -3.03 9.32 7.01
N GLN A 21 -3.22 9.60 5.73
CA GLN A 21 -4.40 10.30 5.22
C GLN A 21 -5.62 9.39 5.09
N TRP A 22 -5.43 8.14 4.64
CA TRP A 22 -6.53 7.27 4.20
C TRP A 22 -6.76 6.06 5.10
N GLY A 23 -5.87 5.78 6.06
CA GLY A 23 -5.97 4.64 6.98
C GLY A 23 -5.11 3.43 6.57
N GLY A 24 -4.20 3.64 5.62
CA GLY A 24 -3.21 2.69 5.13
C GLY A 24 -3.76 1.35 4.68
N ALA A 25 -3.05 0.27 5.02
CA ALA A 25 -3.33 -1.08 4.51
C ALA A 25 -4.81 -1.51 4.67
N ALA A 26 -5.47 -1.15 5.78
CA ALA A 26 -6.88 -1.49 5.98
C ALA A 26 -7.82 -0.79 4.98
N HIS A 27 -7.49 0.45 4.59
CA HIS A 27 -8.21 1.15 3.53
C HIS A 27 -7.89 0.54 2.16
N ASP A 28 -6.61 0.31 1.88
CA ASP A 28 -6.16 -0.28 0.61
C ASP A 28 -6.76 -1.68 0.37
N ASP A 29 -6.94 -2.46 1.44
CA ASP A 29 -7.55 -3.79 1.40
C ASP A 29 -9.07 -3.76 1.21
N ALA A 30 -9.71 -2.62 1.44
CA ALA A 30 -11.13 -2.41 1.15
C ALA A 30 -11.40 -1.91 -0.28
N LEU A 31 -10.39 -1.37 -0.97
CA LEU A 31 -10.54 -0.85 -2.33
C LEU A 31 -10.50 -1.95 -3.39
N PRO A 32 -11.43 -2.01 -4.35
CA PRO A 32 -11.28 -2.93 -5.48
C PRO A 32 -10.18 -2.45 -6.44
N ILE A 33 -9.64 -3.37 -7.25
CA ILE A 33 -8.45 -3.08 -8.09
C ILE A 33 -8.75 -2.06 -9.20
N ASP A 34 -9.96 -2.08 -9.75
CA ASP A 34 -10.43 -1.10 -10.71
C ASP A 34 -10.44 0.32 -10.13
N GLU A 35 -10.71 0.47 -8.83
CA GLU A 35 -10.63 1.76 -8.14
C GLU A 35 -9.19 2.27 -8.03
N PHE A 36 -8.21 1.39 -7.74
CA PHE A 36 -6.79 1.76 -7.83
C PHE A 36 -6.40 2.21 -9.24
N VAL A 37 -6.83 1.47 -10.27
CA VAL A 37 -6.56 1.82 -11.68
C VAL A 37 -7.19 3.17 -12.05
N ARG A 38 -8.40 3.45 -11.58
CA ARG A 38 -9.07 4.74 -11.76
C ARG A 38 -8.27 5.88 -11.13
N LEU A 39 -7.87 5.75 -9.86
CA LEU A 39 -7.06 6.75 -9.16
C LEU A 39 -5.72 7.01 -9.86
N ILE A 40 -5.03 5.94 -10.28
CA ILE A 40 -3.77 6.03 -11.04
C ILE A 40 -3.99 6.82 -12.34
N THR A 41 -5.08 6.53 -13.06
CA THR A 41 -5.42 7.20 -14.31
C THR A 41 -5.69 8.70 -14.08
N ASP A 42 -6.44 9.05 -13.03
CA ASP A 42 -6.74 10.45 -12.70
C ASP A 42 -5.48 11.25 -12.37
N TYR A 43 -4.61 10.72 -11.50
CA TYR A 43 -3.37 11.40 -11.13
C TYR A 43 -2.37 11.49 -12.29
N ALA A 44 -2.30 10.47 -13.16
CA ALA A 44 -1.53 10.53 -14.40
C ALA A 44 -2.11 11.60 -15.35
N GLY A 45 -3.43 11.71 -15.42
CA GLY A 45 -4.14 12.78 -16.13
C GLY A 45 -3.75 14.17 -15.64
N TRP A 46 -3.69 14.36 -14.31
CA TRP A 46 -3.23 15.61 -13.71
C TRP A 46 -1.75 15.89 -13.97
N ALA A 47 -0.89 14.87 -13.91
CA ALA A 47 0.52 15.02 -14.27
C ALA A 47 0.68 15.58 -15.69
N ARG A 48 -0.10 15.05 -16.65
CA ARG A 48 -0.14 15.52 -18.04
C ARG A 48 -0.60 16.98 -18.14
N VAL A 49 -1.65 17.37 -17.39
CA VAL A 49 -2.12 18.76 -17.36
C VAL A 49 -1.02 19.68 -16.83
N LYS A 50 -0.39 19.33 -15.70
CA LYS A 50 0.70 20.13 -15.11
C LYS A 50 1.91 20.28 -16.02
N ALA A 51 2.25 19.22 -16.76
CA ALA A 51 3.31 19.29 -17.76
C ALA A 51 2.96 20.27 -18.91
N ARG A 52 1.71 20.29 -19.38
CA ARG A 52 1.23 21.22 -20.41
C ARG A 52 1.18 22.67 -19.93
N GLU A 53 0.89 22.89 -18.64
CA GLU A 53 0.96 24.19 -17.97
C GLU A 53 2.43 24.66 -17.74
N GLY A 54 3.43 23.85 -18.11
CA GLY A 54 4.85 24.17 -17.93
C GLY A 54 5.41 23.86 -16.54
N SER A 55 4.58 23.31 -15.64
CA SER A 55 4.96 23.01 -14.25
C SER A 55 5.56 21.60 -14.13
N ARG A 56 6.88 21.49 -14.38
CA ARG A 56 7.62 20.22 -14.24
C ARG A 56 7.62 19.68 -12.81
N VAL A 57 7.66 20.56 -11.82
CA VAL A 57 7.69 20.19 -10.39
C VAL A 57 6.38 19.52 -9.98
N GLU A 58 5.23 20.14 -10.30
CA GLU A 58 3.93 19.56 -9.97
C GLU A 58 3.66 18.29 -10.79
N ALA A 59 4.06 18.26 -12.06
CA ALA A 59 3.95 17.05 -12.88
C ALA A 59 4.73 15.88 -12.25
N ARG A 60 5.97 16.12 -11.80
CA ARG A 60 6.78 15.14 -11.07
C ARG A 60 6.09 14.70 -9.78
N GLN A 61 5.57 15.63 -9.00
CA GLN A 61 4.84 15.31 -7.76
C GLN A 61 3.64 14.39 -8.04
N ARG A 62 2.85 14.65 -9.09
CA ARG A 62 1.73 13.78 -9.46
C ARG A 62 2.19 12.38 -9.89
N LEU A 63 3.33 12.26 -10.56
CA LEU A 63 3.90 10.96 -10.90
C LEU A 63 4.40 10.18 -9.68
N ILE A 64 4.93 10.86 -8.65
CA ILE A 64 5.28 10.22 -7.36
C ILE A 64 4.01 9.66 -6.69
N GLN A 65 2.91 10.42 -6.73
CA GLN A 65 1.61 9.98 -6.20
C GLN A 65 1.06 8.77 -6.96
N VAL A 66 1.18 8.74 -8.28
CA VAL A 66 0.84 7.57 -9.12
C VAL A 66 1.66 6.35 -8.69
N ALA A 67 2.98 6.50 -8.53
CA ALA A 67 3.84 5.40 -8.12
C ALA A 67 3.47 4.87 -6.73
N ALA A 68 3.17 5.76 -5.77
CA ALA A 68 2.69 5.35 -4.45
C ALA A 68 1.35 4.59 -4.53
N LEU A 69 0.38 5.07 -5.31
CA LEU A 69 -0.89 4.34 -5.52
C LEU A 69 -0.67 2.95 -6.13
N ALA A 70 0.26 2.82 -7.07
CA ALA A 70 0.60 1.53 -7.67
C ALA A 70 1.24 0.56 -6.64
N VAL A 71 2.10 1.07 -5.75
CA VAL A 71 2.67 0.30 -4.64
C VAL A 71 1.56 -0.17 -3.70
N ALA A 72 0.65 0.71 -3.28
CA ALA A 72 -0.48 0.35 -2.42
C ALA A 72 -1.37 -0.74 -3.04
N ALA A 73 -1.60 -0.68 -4.36
CA ALA A 73 -2.37 -1.69 -5.09
C ALA A 73 -1.68 -3.07 -5.09
N VAL A 74 -0.36 -3.11 -5.33
CA VAL A 74 0.43 -4.35 -5.28
C VAL A 74 0.45 -4.92 -3.86
N GLU A 75 0.70 -4.09 -2.86
CA GLU A 75 0.67 -4.49 -1.44
C GLU A 75 -0.68 -5.09 -1.04
N SER A 76 -1.80 -4.50 -1.51
CA SER A 76 -3.16 -5.01 -1.29
C SER A 76 -3.39 -6.36 -1.99
N LEU A 77 -2.94 -6.50 -3.24
CA LEU A 77 -3.00 -7.78 -3.97
C LEU A 77 -2.20 -8.88 -3.28
N ASP A 78 -0.98 -8.57 -2.84
CA ASP A 78 -0.10 -9.52 -2.16
C ASP A 78 -0.72 -10.00 -0.84
N ARG A 79 -1.34 -9.10 -0.05
CA ARG A 79 -2.06 -9.46 1.18
C ARG A 79 -3.29 -10.33 0.93
N ARG A 80 -4.01 -10.11 -0.18
CA ARG A 80 -5.19 -10.92 -0.56
C ARG A 80 -4.81 -12.27 -1.15
N GLY A 81 -3.70 -12.32 -1.87
CA GLY A 81 -3.18 -13.53 -2.52
C GLY A 81 -2.38 -14.43 -1.59
N ALA A 82 -1.85 -13.89 -0.48
CA ALA A 82 -1.25 -14.70 0.56
C ALA A 82 -2.31 -15.65 1.12
N PRO A 83 -2.07 -16.99 1.14
CA PRO A 83 -2.95 -17.88 1.87
C PRO A 83 -3.00 -17.35 3.30
N ARG A 84 -4.22 -17.08 3.81
CA ARG A 84 -4.45 -16.76 5.22
C ARG A 84 -3.64 -17.80 5.98
N ALA A 85 -2.53 -17.38 6.60
CA ALA A 85 -1.62 -18.29 7.28
C ALA A 85 -2.52 -19.20 8.10
N GLU A 86 -2.56 -20.48 7.72
CA GLU A 86 -3.44 -21.47 8.30
C GLU A 86 -3.25 -21.31 9.79
N ALA A 87 -4.29 -20.81 10.47
CA ALA A 87 -4.22 -20.60 11.90
C ALA A 87 -3.92 -21.99 12.44
N ALA A 88 -2.68 -22.21 12.87
CA ALA A 88 -2.24 -23.52 13.30
C ALA A 88 -3.31 -24.02 14.26
N PRO A 89 -3.87 -25.23 14.03
CA PRO A 89 -4.92 -25.73 14.90
C PRO A 89 -4.43 -25.60 16.34
N PRO A 90 -5.26 -25.10 17.28
CA PRO A 90 -4.84 -24.94 18.66
C PRO A 90 -4.22 -26.28 19.07
N ALA A 91 -2.95 -26.22 19.49
CA ALA A 91 -2.18 -27.41 19.83
C ALA A 91 -3.06 -28.30 20.68
N ALA A 92 -3.38 -29.50 20.18
CA ALA A 92 -4.29 -30.41 20.83
C ALA A 92 -3.83 -30.55 22.29
N ALA A 93 -4.71 -30.17 23.23
CA ALA A 93 -4.45 -30.30 24.64
C ALA A 93 -3.98 -31.73 24.89
N GLN A 94 -2.78 -31.88 25.45
CA GLN A 94 -2.21 -33.19 25.73
C GLN A 94 -3.17 -33.90 26.70
N PRO A 95 -3.68 -35.11 26.37
CA PRO A 95 -4.47 -35.87 27.33
C PRO A 95 -3.51 -36.39 28.41
N GLY A 96 -3.45 -35.71 29.57
CA GLY A 96 -2.47 -36.14 30.58
C GLY A 96 -2.42 -35.43 31.92
N GLU A 97 -3.10 -34.31 32.15
CA GLU A 97 -3.17 -33.75 33.52
C GLU A 97 -4.47 -34.20 34.20
N GLY A 98 -4.40 -35.40 34.76
CA GLY A 98 -5.45 -35.96 35.60
C GLY A 98 -5.76 -35.04 36.78
N LEU A 99 -7.06 -34.79 36.96
CA LEU A 99 -7.63 -34.18 38.16
C LEU A 99 -7.18 -34.97 39.39
N ARG A 100 -6.25 -34.41 40.17
CA ARG A 100 -6.04 -34.80 41.56
C ARG A 100 -7.06 -34.06 42.41
N TRP A 101 -8.01 -34.79 42.96
CA TRP A 101 -8.83 -34.31 44.07
C TRP A 101 -8.13 -34.69 45.37
N GLU A 102 -7.77 -33.69 46.18
CA GLU A 102 -7.57 -33.83 47.63
C GLU A 102 -8.77 -33.21 48.35
#